data_AF-A0A1Z9BK85-F1
#
_entry.id   AF-A0A1Z9BK85-F1
#
_cell.length_a   1.000
_cell.length_b   1.000
_cell.length_c   1.000
_cell.angle_alpha   90.00
_cell.angle_beta   90.00
_cell.angle_gamma   90.00
#
_symmetry.space_group_name_H-M   'P 1'
#
loop_
_entity.id
_entity.type
_entity.pdbx_description
1 polymer ?
#
loop_
_entity_poly.entity_id
_entity_poly.type
_entity_poly.pdbx_seq_one_letter_code
_entity_poly.pdbx_strand_id
1 'polypeptide(L)'
;MGLPISKIASWQRVYGSDNYAIDADWETYRTLDVDPFTFIRYNFGRFRNDLYYYGLEEHPYRDAKSIYLYVDGLRLIKASRPEYGVLDVEFRNDEVANSFANASEVVRDNRDTGRKKFEAKFHLKNYYKSKYYFTWPFTRYLLVHPKTDSIVI
;
A
#
# COMPACT_ATOMS: atom_id res chain seq x y z
N MET A 1 23.59 2.62 -16.67
CA MET A 1 23.86 3.00 -15.25
C MET A 1 22.53 3.45 -14.65
N GLY A 2 21.97 2.70 -13.71
CA GLY A 2 20.67 3.03 -13.10
C GLY A 2 20.81 4.22 -12.14
N LEU A 3 19.80 5.10 -12.12
CA LEU A 3 19.77 6.26 -11.22
C LEU A 3 19.92 5.79 -9.76
N PRO A 4 20.74 6.46 -8.93
CA PRO A 4 20.87 6.08 -7.53
C PRO A 4 19.54 6.34 -6.82
N ILE A 5 18.87 5.27 -6.40
CA ILE A 5 17.68 5.38 -5.55
C ILE A 5 18.10 6.11 -4.27
N SER A 6 17.55 7.29 -4.03
CA SER A 6 18.04 8.19 -2.98
C SER A 6 17.03 8.39 -1.87
N LYS A 7 15.73 8.45 -2.20
CA LYS A 7 14.65 8.74 -1.28
C LYS A 7 13.41 7.89 -1.56
N ILE A 8 12.76 7.44 -0.49
CA ILE A 8 11.43 6.85 -0.52
C ILE A 8 10.52 7.62 0.43
N ALA A 9 9.30 7.93 0.01
CA ALA A 9 8.33 8.65 0.82
C ALA A 9 6.92 8.06 0.67
N SER A 10 6.21 7.95 1.79
CA SER A 10 4.78 7.65 1.81
C SER A 10 3.99 8.94 1.91
N TRP A 11 2.95 9.04 1.10
CA TRP A 11 2.06 10.18 1.07
C TRP A 11 0.62 9.70 1.17
N GLN A 12 -0.22 10.51 1.81
CA GLN A 12 -1.66 10.33 1.78
C GLN A 12 -2.34 11.49 1.08
N ARG A 13 -3.50 11.21 0.49
CA ARG A 13 -4.42 12.21 -0.02
C ARG A 13 -5.64 12.25 0.88
N VAL A 14 -5.98 13.45 1.35
CA VAL A 14 -7.04 13.66 2.33
C VAL A 14 -8.41 13.52 1.68
N TYR A 15 -9.38 12.96 2.39
CA TYR A 15 -10.76 12.87 1.94
C TYR A 15 -11.34 14.27 1.68
N GLY A 16 -12.09 14.43 0.58
CA GLY A 16 -12.69 15.72 0.20
C GLY A 16 -11.74 16.73 -0.48
N SER A 17 -10.47 16.39 -0.70
CA SER A 17 -9.53 17.21 -1.48
C SER A 17 -8.84 16.41 -2.58
N ASP A 18 -8.50 17.13 -3.65
CA ASP A 18 -7.60 16.61 -4.67
C ASP A 18 -6.11 16.82 -4.34
N ASN A 19 -5.84 17.55 -3.25
CA ASN A 19 -4.49 17.83 -2.78
C ASN A 19 -3.93 16.69 -1.91
N TYR A 20 -2.61 16.51 -1.98
CA TYR A 20 -1.87 15.69 -1.03
C TYR A 20 -1.92 16.31 0.37
N ALA A 21 -1.66 15.51 1.40
CA ALA A 21 -1.31 16.03 2.71
C ALA A 21 -0.14 17.02 2.61
N ILE A 22 -0.07 17.97 3.55
CA ILE A 22 0.93 19.04 3.58
C ILE A 22 2.34 18.44 3.58
N ASP A 23 2.54 17.37 4.36
CA ASP A 23 3.79 16.65 4.48
C ASP A 23 3.60 15.15 4.16
N ALA A 24 4.72 14.49 3.83
CA ALA A 24 4.76 13.04 3.73
C ALA A 24 4.46 12.40 5.11
N ASP A 25 3.75 11.27 5.11
CA ASP A 25 3.51 10.50 6.36
C ASP A 25 4.82 9.98 6.96
N TRP A 26 5.77 9.70 6.08
CA TRP A 26 7.16 9.44 6.39
C TRP A 26 7.99 9.54 5.11
N GLU A 27 9.27 9.87 5.28
CA GLU A 27 10.27 9.75 4.23
C GLU A 27 11.54 9.11 4.78
N THR A 28 12.34 8.52 3.91
CA THR A 28 13.58 7.85 4.27
C THR A 28 14.58 8.01 3.15
N TYR A 29 15.81 8.33 3.53
CA TYR A 29 16.92 8.53 2.63
C TYR A 29 17.83 7.31 2.67
N ARG A 30 18.31 6.87 1.51
CA ARG A 30 19.25 5.75 1.42
C ARG A 30 20.63 6.23 1.87
N THR A 31 21.21 5.53 2.82
CA THR A 31 22.62 5.69 3.19
C THR A 31 23.51 4.86 2.24
N LEU A 32 24.77 5.26 2.05
CA LEU A 32 25.65 4.64 1.05
C LEU A 32 25.98 3.16 1.32
N ASP A 33 25.87 2.73 2.58
CA ASP A 33 26.11 1.38 3.09
C ASP A 33 24.98 0.38 2.77
N VAL A 34 23.79 0.87 2.38
CA VAL A 34 22.65 0.02 2.03
C VAL A 34 22.48 -0.03 0.52
N ASP A 35 22.48 -1.23 -0.06
CA ASP A 35 22.24 -1.38 -1.48
C ASP A 35 20.79 -0.98 -1.86
N PRO A 36 20.56 -0.49 -3.09
CA PRO A 36 19.24 0.01 -3.49
C PRO A 36 18.11 -1.02 -3.40
N PHE A 37 18.40 -2.31 -3.63
CA PHE A 37 17.37 -3.36 -3.62
C PHE A 37 16.91 -3.66 -2.19
N THR A 38 17.85 -3.83 -1.27
CA THR A 38 17.54 -4.00 0.16
C THR A 38 16.79 -2.78 0.70
N PHE A 39 17.22 -1.57 0.32
CA PHE A 39 16.56 -0.33 0.71
C PHE A 39 15.10 -0.27 0.22
N ILE A 40 14.83 -0.59 -1.05
CA ILE A 40 13.46 -0.64 -1.57
C ILE A 40 12.64 -1.72 -0.84
N ARG A 41 13.17 -2.94 -0.71
CA ARG A 41 12.44 -4.07 -0.14
C ARG A 41 12.03 -3.81 1.30
N TYR A 42 12.91 -3.20 2.09
CA TYR A 42 12.59 -2.78 3.46
C TYR A 42 11.43 -1.78 3.50
N ASN A 43 11.48 -0.75 2.64
CA ASN A 43 10.42 0.27 2.60
C ASN A 43 9.11 -0.24 1.97
N PHE A 44 9.14 -1.26 1.10
CA PHE A 44 7.93 -2.00 0.71
C PHE A 44 7.29 -2.71 1.90
N GLY A 45 8.10 -3.28 2.79
CA GLY A 45 7.60 -3.84 4.04
C GLY A 45 6.91 -2.82 4.94
N ARG A 46 7.45 -1.60 5.02
CA ARG A 46 6.83 -0.49 5.78
C ARG A 46 5.51 -0.04 5.15
N PHE A 47 5.51 0.19 3.84
CA PHE A 47 4.29 0.57 3.13
C PHE A 47 3.22 -0.52 3.16
N ARG A 48 3.62 -1.80 3.28
CA ARG A 48 2.70 -2.91 3.53
C ARG A 48 2.02 -2.83 4.89
N ASN A 49 2.72 -2.43 5.95
CA ASN A 49 2.08 -2.14 7.24
C ASN A 49 1.09 -0.98 7.11
N ASP A 50 1.46 0.10 6.40
CA ASP A 50 0.55 1.24 6.14
C ASP A 50 -0.69 0.81 5.34
N LEU A 51 -0.52 -0.05 4.33
CA LEU A 51 -1.63 -0.63 3.55
C LEU A 51 -2.64 -1.35 4.45
N TYR A 52 -2.17 -2.09 5.45
CA TYR A 52 -3.05 -2.79 6.39
C TYR A 52 -3.85 -1.80 7.23
N TYR A 53 -3.20 -0.79 7.81
CA TYR A 53 -3.88 0.24 8.59
C TYR A 53 -4.86 1.05 7.73
N TYR A 54 -4.48 1.39 6.49
CA TYR A 54 -5.35 2.06 5.52
C TYR A 54 -6.57 1.22 5.16
N GLY A 55 -6.38 -0.07 4.87
CA GLY A 55 -7.49 -0.98 4.56
C GLY A 55 -8.43 -1.20 5.74
N LEU A 56 -7.90 -1.18 6.97
CA LEU A 56 -8.67 -1.33 8.21
C LEU A 56 -9.30 -0.03 8.73
N GLU A 57 -9.08 1.11 8.06
CA GLU A 57 -9.52 2.44 8.51
C GLU A 57 -8.97 2.84 9.91
N GLU A 58 -7.77 2.36 10.22
CA GLU A 58 -7.08 2.67 11.47
C GLU A 58 -6.26 3.97 11.33
N HIS A 59 -6.09 4.69 12.44
CA HIS A 59 -5.24 5.88 12.48
C HIS A 59 -3.81 5.55 12.00
N PRO A 60 -3.15 6.38 11.17
CA PRO A 60 -3.53 7.74 10.75
C PRO A 60 -4.38 7.82 9.47
N TYR A 61 -4.81 6.67 8.92
CA TYR A 61 -5.32 6.60 7.56
C TYR A 61 -6.85 6.56 7.45
N ARG A 62 -7.56 6.71 8.57
CA ARG A 62 -9.03 6.73 8.63
C ARG A 62 -9.64 7.71 7.62
N ASP A 63 -9.09 8.92 7.56
CA ASP A 63 -9.57 10.01 6.70
C ASP A 63 -8.81 10.11 5.36
N ALA A 64 -8.02 9.09 5.01
CA ALA A 64 -7.29 9.05 3.76
C ALA A 64 -8.20 8.55 2.62
N LYS A 65 -8.25 9.31 1.53
CA LYS A 65 -8.83 8.90 0.24
C LYS A 65 -7.95 7.82 -0.42
N SER A 66 -6.64 7.98 -0.33
CA SER A 66 -5.65 7.05 -0.90
C SER A 66 -4.28 7.29 -0.29
N ILE A 67 -3.46 6.24 -0.26
CA ILE A 67 -2.04 6.33 0.13
C ILE A 67 -1.14 5.96 -1.04
N TYR A 68 0.08 6.48 -1.04
CA TYR A 68 1.00 6.41 -2.15
C TYR A 68 2.42 6.15 -1.66
N LEU A 69 3.16 5.35 -2.42
CA LEU A 69 4.60 5.17 -2.23
C LEU A 69 5.34 5.79 -3.42
N TYR A 70 6.23 6.72 -3.12
CA TYR A 70 7.09 7.39 -4.08
C TYR A 70 8.54 7.02 -3.86
N VAL A 71 9.28 6.82 -4.95
CA VAL A 71 10.74 6.65 -4.94
C VAL A 71 11.33 7.72 -5.85
N ASP A 72 12.15 8.62 -5.28
CA ASP A 72 12.73 9.78 -5.97
C ASP A 72 11.70 10.59 -6.80
N GLY A 73 10.50 10.77 -6.24
CA GLY A 73 9.42 11.51 -6.90
C GLY A 73 8.61 10.72 -7.93
N LEU A 74 8.95 9.44 -8.18
CA LEU A 74 8.17 8.54 -9.03
C LEU A 74 7.21 7.68 -8.20
N ARG A 75 5.92 7.74 -8.52
CA ARG A 75 4.87 6.90 -7.88
C ARG A 75 5.07 5.43 -8.24
N LEU A 76 5.41 4.60 -7.27
CA LEU A 76 5.53 3.16 -7.44
C LEU A 76 4.25 2.41 -7.09
N ILE A 77 3.59 2.81 -6.00
CA ILE A 77 2.40 2.12 -5.50
C ILE A 77 1.35 3.16 -5.12
N LYS A 78 0.08 2.85 -5.39
CA LYS A 78 -1.08 3.59 -4.89
C LYS A 78 -2.05 2.59 -4.29
N ALA A 79 -2.53 2.83 -3.08
CA ALA A 79 -3.69 2.13 -2.54
C ALA A 79 -4.88 3.07 -2.47
N SER A 80 -6.03 2.62 -2.95
CA SER A 80 -7.28 3.38 -2.91
C SER A 80 -8.48 2.49 -2.66
N ARG A 81 -9.54 3.06 -2.09
CA ARG A 81 -10.80 2.38 -1.83
C ARG A 81 -11.87 2.97 -2.75
N PRO A 82 -12.07 2.42 -3.96
CA PRO A 82 -12.99 3.00 -4.95
C PRO A 82 -14.45 2.91 -4.50
N GLU A 83 -14.78 1.91 -3.69
CA GLU A 83 -16.11 1.66 -3.15
C GLU A 83 -15.99 0.98 -1.78
N TYR A 84 -17.08 0.97 -1.00
CA TYR A 84 -17.08 0.36 0.32
C TYR A 84 -16.75 -1.15 0.22
N GLY A 85 -15.82 -1.60 1.06
CA GLY A 85 -15.39 -2.99 1.09
C GLY A 85 -14.44 -3.41 -0.05
N VAL A 86 -13.98 -2.47 -0.89
CA VAL A 86 -12.99 -2.76 -1.94
C VAL A 86 -11.72 -1.96 -1.68
N LEU A 87 -10.59 -2.66 -1.73
CA LEU A 87 -9.25 -2.05 -1.65
C LEU A 87 -8.44 -2.45 -2.88
N ASP A 88 -8.12 -1.46 -3.69
CA ASP A 88 -7.27 -1.61 -4.86
C ASP A 88 -5.85 -1.10 -4.57
N VAL A 89 -4.86 -1.91 -4.92
CA VAL A 89 -3.44 -1.58 -4.82
C VAL A 89 -2.85 -1.59 -6.22
N GLU A 90 -2.67 -0.42 -6.80
CA GLU A 90 -2.05 -0.20 -8.11
C GLU A 90 -0.52 -0.16 -7.99
N PHE A 91 0.18 -0.77 -8.93
CA PHE A 91 1.63 -0.81 -9.01
C PHE A 91 2.10 -0.19 -10.32
N ARG A 92 3.29 0.42 -10.33
CA ARG A 92 3.87 1.02 -11.53
C ARG A 92 4.07 0.02 -12.67
N ASN A 93 4.46 -1.21 -12.33
CA ASN A 93 4.67 -2.32 -13.25
C ASN A 93 4.60 -3.66 -12.49
N ASP A 94 4.67 -4.78 -13.22
CA ASP A 94 4.60 -6.13 -12.66
C ASP A 94 5.80 -6.47 -11.75
N GLU A 95 6.97 -5.88 -12.03
CA GLU A 95 8.18 -6.06 -11.21
C GLU A 95 8.01 -5.49 -9.80
N VAL A 96 7.44 -4.28 -9.70
CA VAL A 96 7.08 -3.65 -8.42
C VAL A 96 6.02 -4.48 -7.71
N ALA A 97 5.01 -4.99 -8.43
CA ALA A 97 3.98 -5.84 -7.84
C ALA A 97 4.59 -7.12 -7.23
N ASN A 98 5.48 -7.80 -7.96
CA ASN A 98 6.17 -9.01 -7.50
C ASN A 98 7.10 -8.72 -6.31
N SER A 99 7.88 -7.65 -6.40
CA SER A 99 8.81 -7.25 -5.33
C SER A 99 8.06 -6.87 -4.06
N PHE A 100 6.95 -6.14 -4.20
CA PHE A 100 6.07 -5.80 -3.08
C PHE A 100 5.42 -7.05 -2.49
N ALA A 101 4.92 -7.97 -3.32
CA ALA A 101 4.32 -9.23 -2.88
C ALA A 101 5.26 -10.08 -2.00
N ASN A 102 6.56 -10.06 -2.32
CA ASN A 102 7.62 -10.79 -1.61
C ASN A 102 8.31 -10.00 -0.48
N ALA A 103 7.89 -8.76 -0.23
CA ALA A 103 8.38 -7.98 0.91
C ALA A 103 7.67 -8.42 2.19
N SER A 104 8.46 -8.72 3.22
CA SER A 104 7.94 -8.96 4.57
C SER A 104 7.41 -7.66 5.15
N GLU A 105 6.33 -7.74 5.94
CA GLU A 105 5.86 -6.59 6.73
C GLU A 105 7.00 -6.08 7.61
N VAL A 106 7.20 -4.77 7.60
CA VAL A 106 8.08 -4.07 8.54
C VAL A 106 7.19 -3.16 9.37
N VAL A 107 7.11 -3.45 10.66
CA VAL A 107 6.35 -2.65 11.62
C VAL A 107 7.05 -1.29 11.77
N ARG A 108 6.27 -0.22 11.70
CA ARG A 108 6.74 1.16 11.85
C ARG A 108 6.23 1.73 13.17
N ASP A 109 7.06 2.50 13.86
CA ASP A 109 6.73 3.17 15.12
C ASP A 109 6.24 2.17 16.19
N ASN A 110 5.37 2.60 17.11
CA ASN A 110 4.75 1.74 18.13
C ASN A 110 3.47 1.04 17.62
N ARG A 111 3.46 0.61 16.35
CA ARG A 111 2.32 -0.11 15.77
C ARG A 111 2.41 -1.60 16.04
N ASP A 112 1.27 -2.27 15.91
CA ASP A 112 1.21 -3.72 15.89
C ASP A 112 1.33 -4.23 14.44
N THR A 113 1.57 -5.53 14.28
CA THR A 113 1.45 -6.20 12.98
C THR A 113 -0.01 -6.11 12.51
N GLY A 114 -0.26 -5.35 11.45
CA GLY A 114 -1.60 -5.18 10.88
C GLY A 114 -2.07 -6.40 10.10
N ARG A 115 -1.13 -7.28 9.72
CA ARG A 115 -1.36 -8.41 8.82
C ARG A 115 -2.49 -9.34 9.25
N LYS A 116 -2.47 -9.85 10.48
CA LYS A 116 -3.47 -10.82 10.95
C LYS A 116 -4.88 -10.23 10.94
N LYS A 117 -5.04 -8.99 11.41
CA LYS A 117 -6.32 -8.28 11.41
C LYS A 117 -6.80 -8.01 9.99
N PHE A 118 -5.88 -7.61 9.10
CA PHE A 118 -6.18 -7.35 7.71
C PHE A 118 -6.61 -8.62 6.98
N GLU A 119 -5.86 -9.71 7.08
CA GLU A 119 -6.17 -11.00 6.43
C GLU A 119 -7.46 -11.64 6.96
N ALA A 120 -7.87 -11.33 8.19
CA ALA A 120 -9.17 -11.75 8.73
C ALA A 120 -10.36 -10.97 8.13
N LYS A 121 -10.13 -9.72 7.69
CA LYS A 121 -11.19 -8.85 7.15
C LYS A 121 -11.16 -8.73 5.63
N PHE A 122 -10.03 -8.98 4.97
CA PHE A 122 -9.87 -8.82 3.54
C PHE A 122 -9.32 -10.08 2.90
N HIS A 123 -9.98 -10.52 1.83
CA HIS A 123 -9.47 -11.57 0.96
C HIS A 123 -8.99 -10.99 -0.36
N LEU A 124 -7.83 -11.49 -0.80
CA LEU A 124 -7.31 -11.24 -2.13
C LEU A 124 -8.27 -11.86 -3.16
N LYS A 125 -8.92 -11.02 -3.98
CA LYS A 125 -9.81 -11.50 -5.05
C LYS A 125 -9.03 -11.91 -6.27
N ASN A 126 -8.25 -10.99 -6.84
CA ASN A 126 -7.46 -11.24 -8.02
C ASN A 126 -6.36 -10.19 -8.23
N TYR A 127 -5.37 -10.56 -9.03
CA TYR A 127 -4.39 -9.65 -9.62
C TYR A 127 -4.78 -9.36 -11.07
N TYR A 128 -4.86 -8.08 -11.40
CA TYR A 128 -5.20 -7.60 -12.74
C TYR A 128 -3.93 -7.03 -13.37
N LYS A 129 -3.37 -7.77 -14.33
CA LYS A 129 -2.25 -7.28 -15.16
C LYS A 129 -2.67 -6.03 -15.94
N SER A 130 -1.70 -5.19 -16.26
CA SER A 130 -1.92 -4.09 -17.21
C SER A 130 -2.41 -4.66 -18.54
N LYS A 131 -3.57 -4.19 -19.02
CA LYS A 131 -4.12 -4.57 -20.34
C LYS A 131 -3.81 -3.53 -21.42
N TYR A 132 -3.51 -2.30 -21.02
CA TYR A 132 -3.30 -1.15 -21.90
C TYR A 132 -2.14 -0.28 -21.42
N TYR A 133 -1.52 0.46 -22.34
CA TYR A 133 -0.43 1.42 -22.07
C TYR A 133 -0.74 2.44 -20.94
N PHE A 134 -2.02 2.73 -20.70
CA PHE A 134 -2.47 3.69 -19.68
C PHE A 134 -3.02 3.04 -18.40
N THR A 135 -3.05 1.71 -18.31
CA THR A 135 -3.54 1.00 -17.11
C THR A 135 -2.37 0.45 -16.31
N TRP A 136 -2.39 0.67 -15.01
CA TRP A 136 -1.39 0.12 -14.10
C TRP A 136 -1.86 -1.25 -13.62
N PRO A 137 -0.98 -2.25 -13.48
CA PRO A 137 -1.35 -3.50 -12.84
C PRO A 137 -1.82 -3.22 -11.42
N PHE A 138 -2.84 -3.93 -10.95
CA PHE A 138 -3.34 -3.75 -9.60
C PHE A 138 -3.84 -5.05 -8.97
N THR A 139 -3.78 -5.07 -7.65
CA THR A 139 -4.34 -6.13 -6.82
C THR A 139 -5.63 -5.64 -6.16
N ARG A 140 -6.70 -6.43 -6.23
CA ARG A 140 -7.96 -6.13 -5.54
C ARG A 140 -8.18 -7.03 -4.33
N TYR A 141 -8.41 -6.41 -3.19
CA TYR A 141 -8.90 -7.06 -1.99
C TYR A 141 -10.39 -6.74 -1.80
N LEU A 142 -11.14 -7.72 -1.32
CA LEU A 142 -12.55 -7.57 -0.95
C LEU A 142 -12.72 -7.81 0.55
N LEU A 143 -13.54 -6.97 1.18
CA LEU A 143 -13.96 -7.16 2.55
C LEU A 143 -14.75 -8.47 2.66
N VAL A 144 -14.37 -9.28 3.65
CA VAL A 144 -15.08 -10.48 4.02
C VAL A 144 -16.31 -10.03 4.80
N HIS A 145 -17.49 -10.17 4.20
CA HIS A 145 -18.71 -10.09 5.01
C HIS A 145 -18.64 -11.23 6.03
N PRO A 146 -18.89 -10.97 7.33
CA PRO A 146 -19.12 -12.07 8.25
C PRO A 146 -20.21 -12.94 7.64
N LYS A 147 -19.98 -14.26 7.56
CA LYS A 147 -21.06 -15.18 7.21
C LYS A 147 -22.18 -14.85 8.18
N THR A 148 -23.29 -14.31 7.67
CA THR A 148 -24.50 -14.18 8.47
C THR A 148 -24.78 -15.59 8.94
N ASP A 149 -24.60 -15.86 10.23
CA ASP A 149 -25.08 -17.11 10.81
C ASP A 149 -26.54 -17.20 10.41
N SER A 150 -26.82 -18.18 9.56
CA SER A 150 -28.13 -18.44 9.02
C SER A 150 -29.11 -18.46 10.18
N ILE A 151 -30.04 -17.50 10.18
CA ILE A 151 -31.19 -17.49 11.06
C ILE A 151 -31.89 -18.83 10.86
N VAL A 152 -31.76 -19.72 11.84
CA VAL A 152 -32.60 -20.89 11.94
C VAL A 152 -33.98 -20.35 12.29
N ILE A 153 -34.89 -20.38 11.30
CA ILE A 153 -36.32 -20.11 11.48
C ILE A 153 -36.94 -21.28 12.24
#